data_AF-A0A6J6WIT1-F1
#
_entry.id   AF-A0A6J6WIT1-F1
#
_cell.length_a   1.000
_cell.length_b   1.000
_cell.length_c   1.000
_cell.angle_alpha   90.00
_cell.angle_beta   90.00
_cell.angle_gamma   90.00
#
_symmetry.space_group_name_H-M   'P 1'
#
loop_
_entity.id
_entity.type
_entity.pdbx_description
1 polymer ?
#
loop_
_entity_poly.entity_id
_entity_poly.type
_entity_poly.pdbx_seq_one_letter_code
_entity_poly.pdbx_strand_id
1 'polypeptide(L)'
;MRKSFALLLAATVIIGLTLGVANAAAPVVGKKCSKAGLSAKVAGDRFTCTKSGKKLIWKKVVPTVVKAAPSPSPTQTMDPAPVIVAPSAPPEPTQTPAVAEIMTPITLSSFVSLAQSAMANSENAIPILDTANTVQVLEVKKNELPNFLFADTVQKFSFFGPTPLVEKDSSRLHGLSLVSADGRKVYQSDSAIPPWGVGFDFTSDDPKGRFIVETSATDNSGTYSWRLAYKSATGPWKYQSVNGISHKNDNEKFFDEVTLGEAGKFSIRLEFEAKTTFYGLGLADKAASVTPLLKSPAVRVLIVGDSWVWPSFNESGPVHVWDAYPGALSWLSGWNVISAGVRGQGYLSVAADETYKDRVVRDVIPQHPAVVIFTGSSNDHLFADQQIAEEMGRDIQALQKADPSVLIIVCSPYATGGDQKAPGQSKAMKAEANRIGVPYIDFINLPLFDQSNNGQGQLSQGHPTRLGSSYIAGALLKELAAVK
;
A
#
# COMPACT_ATOMS: atom_id res chain seq x y z
N MET A 1 18.69 -61.91 13.46
CA MET A 1 19.61 -60.95 12.79
C MET A 1 19.00 -60.51 11.46
N ARG A 2 18.11 -59.50 11.47
CA ARG A 2 17.62 -58.78 10.27
C ARG A 2 16.69 -57.60 10.60
N LYS A 3 16.67 -57.15 11.86
CA LYS A 3 15.94 -55.95 12.31
C LYS A 3 16.83 -54.92 13.02
N SER A 4 18.12 -55.23 13.21
CA SER A 4 19.09 -54.39 13.92
C SER A 4 20.01 -53.58 12.99
N PHE A 5 19.92 -53.79 11.67
CA PHE A 5 20.74 -53.09 10.67
C PHE A 5 20.08 -51.82 10.11
N ALA A 6 18.75 -51.69 10.24
CA ALA A 6 18.02 -50.50 9.76
C ALA A 6 18.11 -49.31 10.74
N LEU A 7 18.34 -49.56 12.03
CA LEU A 7 18.48 -48.48 13.03
C LEU A 7 19.86 -47.79 12.99
N LEU A 8 20.90 -48.44 12.47
CA LEU A 8 22.23 -47.83 12.36
C LEU A 8 22.37 -46.91 11.14
N LEU A 9 21.56 -47.08 10.09
CA LEU A 9 21.62 -46.22 8.90
C LEU A 9 20.82 -44.90 9.08
N ALA A 10 19.76 -44.92 9.90
CA ALA A 10 18.94 -43.73 10.19
C ALA A 10 19.61 -42.78 11.20
N ALA A 11 20.48 -43.28 12.08
CA ALA A 11 21.25 -42.47 13.03
C ALA A 11 22.47 -41.77 12.38
N THR A 12 23.00 -42.27 11.26
CA THR A 12 24.13 -41.65 10.55
C THR A 12 23.75 -40.55 9.56
N VAL A 13 22.50 -40.47 9.11
CA VAL A 13 22.05 -39.37 8.22
C VAL A 13 21.67 -38.11 9.00
N ILE A 14 21.34 -38.22 10.28
CA ILE A 14 20.96 -37.08 11.14
C ILE A 14 22.18 -36.41 11.81
N ILE A 15 23.34 -37.08 11.84
CA ILE A 15 24.59 -36.53 12.44
C ILE A 15 25.52 -35.88 11.38
N GLY A 16 25.14 -35.86 10.10
CA GLY A 16 25.94 -35.28 9.00
C GLY A 16 25.71 -33.80 8.68
N LEU A 17 24.80 -33.10 9.37
CA LEU A 17 24.37 -31.73 9.04
C LEU A 17 24.84 -30.66 10.04
N THR A 18 26.00 -30.87 10.68
CA THR A 18 26.67 -29.85 11.51
C THR A 18 28.10 -29.56 11.06
N LEU A 19 28.37 -29.66 9.76
CA LEU A 19 29.60 -29.14 9.18
C LEU A 19 29.50 -27.62 8.99
N GLY A 20 29.91 -26.90 10.03
CA GLY A 20 30.57 -25.60 9.97
C GLY A 20 29.91 -24.50 9.14
N VAL A 21 28.97 -23.77 9.73
CA VAL A 21 28.98 -22.32 9.50
C VAL A 21 30.30 -21.81 10.07
N ALA A 22 31.30 -21.65 9.20
CA ALA A 22 32.46 -20.85 9.55
C ALA A 22 31.90 -19.46 9.90
N ASN A 23 31.89 -19.13 11.19
CA ASN A 23 31.61 -17.78 11.66
C ASN A 23 32.64 -16.89 11.00
N ALA A 24 32.28 -16.26 9.88
CA ALA A 24 33.12 -15.29 9.22
C ALA A 24 33.37 -14.20 10.25
N ALA A 25 34.64 -14.00 10.61
CA ALA A 25 35.03 -12.98 11.56
C ALA A 25 34.43 -11.64 11.14
N ALA A 26 33.83 -10.91 12.09
CA ALA A 26 33.20 -9.63 11.82
C ALA A 26 34.19 -8.70 11.07
N PRO A 27 33.72 -7.92 10.07
CA PRO A 27 34.53 -6.95 9.34
C PRO A 27 35.30 -6.02 10.29
N VAL A 28 36.63 -5.99 10.14
CA VAL A 28 37.51 -5.04 10.85
C VAL A 28 38.33 -4.31 9.80
N VAL A 29 38.37 -2.98 9.87
CA VAL A 29 39.11 -2.13 8.92
C VAL A 29 40.55 -2.62 8.76
N GLY A 30 41.00 -2.80 7.52
CA GLY A 30 42.35 -3.25 7.20
C GLY A 30 42.57 -4.77 7.28
N LYS A 31 41.63 -5.57 7.81
CA LYS A 31 41.73 -7.04 7.78
C LYS A 31 41.36 -7.60 6.41
N LYS A 32 41.93 -8.77 6.09
CA LYS A 32 41.68 -9.47 4.83
C LYS A 32 40.20 -9.86 4.70
N CYS A 33 39.68 -9.75 3.49
CA CYS A 33 38.36 -10.26 3.10
C CYS A 33 38.51 -11.20 1.90
N SER A 34 37.53 -12.09 1.73
CA SER A 34 37.62 -13.21 0.78
C SER A 34 37.34 -12.81 -0.69
N LYS A 35 36.53 -11.77 -0.92
CA LYS A 35 36.11 -11.36 -2.26
C LYS A 35 35.82 -9.86 -2.34
N ALA A 36 36.33 -9.19 -3.36
CA ALA A 36 36.06 -7.76 -3.61
C ALA A 36 34.56 -7.51 -3.81
N GLY A 37 34.07 -6.38 -3.31
CA GLY A 37 32.66 -5.97 -3.42
C GLY A 37 31.75 -6.51 -2.31
N LEU A 38 32.23 -7.41 -1.45
CA LEU A 38 31.46 -7.82 -0.26
C LEU A 38 31.16 -6.60 0.60
N SER A 39 29.91 -6.48 1.04
CA SER A 39 29.46 -5.44 1.96
C SER A 39 28.88 -6.09 3.21
N ALA A 40 29.18 -5.52 4.37
CA ALA A 40 28.69 -6.01 5.65
C ALA A 40 28.43 -4.82 6.60
N LYS A 41 27.42 -4.97 7.46
CA LYS A 41 27.08 -4.00 8.50
C LYS A 41 27.43 -4.56 9.87
N VAL A 42 28.19 -3.80 10.66
CA VAL A 42 28.51 -4.14 12.06
C VAL A 42 28.28 -2.89 12.90
N ALA A 43 27.43 -2.99 13.93
CA ALA A 43 27.13 -1.90 14.86
C ALA A 43 26.77 -0.56 14.18
N GLY A 44 25.96 -0.61 13.10
CA GLY A 44 25.51 0.59 12.36
C GLY A 44 26.47 1.08 11.27
N ASP A 45 27.73 0.65 11.27
CA ASP A 45 28.72 1.03 10.26
C ASP A 45 28.69 0.08 9.05
N ARG A 46 28.82 0.64 7.83
CA ARG A 46 28.98 -0.15 6.60
C ARG A 46 30.45 -0.36 6.29
N PHE A 47 30.82 -1.60 6.00
CA PHE A 47 32.14 -1.99 5.53
C PHE A 47 32.04 -2.58 4.12
N THR A 48 33.01 -2.26 3.28
CA THR A 48 33.13 -2.85 1.94
C THR A 48 34.52 -3.44 1.75
N CYS A 49 34.58 -4.67 1.25
CA CYS A 49 35.82 -5.33 0.87
C CYS A 49 36.33 -4.72 -0.44
N THR A 50 37.46 -4.02 -0.38
CA THR A 50 38.06 -3.33 -1.52
C THR A 50 39.49 -3.79 -1.75
N LYS A 51 39.96 -3.67 -3.00
CA LYS A 51 41.34 -3.98 -3.35
C LYS A 51 42.26 -2.86 -2.87
N SER A 52 43.28 -3.21 -2.10
CA SER A 52 44.35 -2.31 -1.68
C SER A 52 45.68 -2.95 -2.04
N GLY A 53 46.31 -2.45 -3.12
CA GLY A 53 47.47 -3.10 -3.74
C GLY A 53 47.14 -4.51 -4.24
N LYS A 54 47.91 -5.51 -3.78
CA LYS A 54 47.71 -6.95 -4.11
C LYS A 54 46.78 -7.69 -3.14
N LYS A 55 46.21 -7.01 -2.12
CA LYS A 55 45.36 -7.64 -1.09
C LYS A 55 43.93 -7.10 -1.14
N LEU A 56 42.98 -7.92 -0.68
CA LEU A 56 41.60 -7.51 -0.44
C LEU A 56 41.43 -7.21 1.05
N ILE A 57 40.96 -6.01 1.40
CA ILE A 57 40.78 -5.57 2.79
C ILE A 57 39.42 -4.91 3.02
N TRP A 58 38.90 -5.02 4.23
CA TRP A 58 37.72 -4.28 4.66
C TRP A 58 38.05 -2.79 4.83
N LYS A 59 37.22 -1.92 4.23
CA LYS A 59 37.22 -0.47 4.48
C LYS A 59 35.87 -0.05 5.04
N LYS A 60 35.87 0.83 6.04
CA LYS A 60 34.66 1.48 6.55
C LYS A 60 34.23 2.56 5.56
N VAL A 61 32.96 2.57 5.19
CA VAL A 61 32.36 3.58 4.30
C VAL A 61 31.75 4.65 5.19
N VAL A 62 32.33 5.85 5.16
CA VAL A 62 31.74 7.04 5.79
C VAL A 62 30.85 7.71 4.75
N PRO A 63 29.56 7.97 5.02
CA PRO A 63 28.72 8.75 4.13
C PRO A 63 29.30 10.17 4.03
N THR A 64 29.97 10.48 2.92
CA THR A 64 30.45 11.83 2.66
C THR A 64 29.34 12.55 1.90
N VAL A 65 28.68 13.50 2.56
CA VAL A 65 27.82 14.49 1.91
C VAL A 65 28.73 15.38 1.08
N VAL A 66 28.83 15.13 -0.23
CA VAL A 66 29.65 15.97 -1.12
C VAL A 66 28.77 17.11 -1.62
N LYS A 67 28.94 18.27 -0.99
CA LYS A 67 28.51 19.58 -1.49
C LYS A 67 29.32 19.89 -2.75
N ALA A 68 28.68 19.96 -3.90
CA ALA A 68 29.34 20.31 -5.16
C ALA A 68 29.84 21.77 -5.12
N ALA A 69 31.13 21.95 -5.41
CA ALA A 69 31.76 23.24 -5.67
C ALA A 69 32.19 23.28 -7.17
N PRO A 70 32.17 24.46 -7.82
CA PRO A 70 32.35 24.57 -9.26
C PRO A 70 33.79 24.32 -9.70
N SER A 71 33.96 23.63 -10.82
CA SER A 71 35.25 23.29 -11.44
C SER A 71 35.79 24.45 -12.29
N PRO A 72 37.12 24.71 -12.32
CA PRO A 72 37.72 25.70 -13.22
C PRO A 72 37.86 25.15 -14.64
N SER A 73 37.55 26.00 -15.62
CA SER A 73 37.67 25.73 -17.05
C SER A 73 39.11 25.95 -17.55
N PRO A 74 39.65 25.11 -18.46
CA PRO A 74 40.90 25.40 -19.15
C PRO A 74 40.66 26.30 -20.38
N THR A 75 41.45 27.37 -20.46
CA THR A 75 41.60 28.27 -21.61
C THR A 75 42.18 27.53 -22.82
N GLN A 76 41.52 27.63 -23.98
CA GLN A 76 42.17 27.53 -25.29
C GLN A 76 41.73 28.67 -26.20
N THR A 77 42.71 29.16 -26.96
CA THR A 77 42.74 30.40 -27.74
C THR A 77 42.17 30.19 -29.15
N MET A 78 41.75 31.30 -29.74
CA MET A 78 40.91 31.55 -30.94
C MET A 78 41.42 30.98 -32.28
N ASP A 79 40.50 30.67 -33.22
CA ASP A 79 40.27 31.40 -34.50
C ASP A 79 38.96 30.93 -35.22
N PRO A 80 38.46 31.52 -36.34
CA PRO A 80 37.14 32.14 -36.40
C PRO A 80 36.05 31.36 -37.17
N ALA A 81 34.83 31.86 -36.99
CA ALA A 81 33.52 31.27 -37.25
C ALA A 81 33.16 30.94 -38.71
N PRO A 82 32.22 29.99 -38.87
CA PRO A 82 31.09 30.16 -39.76
C PRO A 82 29.77 30.27 -38.96
N VAL A 83 28.93 31.22 -39.36
CA VAL A 83 27.61 31.48 -38.79
C VAL A 83 26.70 30.28 -39.04
N ILE A 84 26.30 29.57 -37.97
CA ILE A 84 25.25 28.57 -37.99
C ILE A 84 24.16 29.00 -37.00
N VAL A 85 22.94 29.06 -37.51
CA VAL A 85 21.71 29.45 -36.82
C VAL A 85 21.50 28.56 -35.58
N ALA A 86 21.34 29.18 -34.41
CA ALA A 86 21.10 28.48 -33.16
C ALA A 86 19.74 27.74 -33.21
N PRO A 87 19.65 26.45 -32.87
CA PRO A 87 18.38 25.78 -32.64
C PRO A 87 17.76 26.31 -31.33
N SER A 88 16.46 26.63 -31.42
CA SER A 88 15.62 27.07 -30.30
C SER A 88 15.79 26.13 -29.10
N ALA A 89 15.99 26.70 -27.91
CA ALA A 89 16.01 25.96 -26.66
C ALA A 89 14.71 25.13 -26.51
N PRO A 90 14.79 23.89 -26.00
CA PRO A 90 13.61 23.11 -25.64
C PRO A 90 12.78 23.89 -24.59
N PRO A 91 11.44 23.87 -24.66
CA PRO A 91 10.64 24.50 -23.62
C PRO A 91 10.99 23.87 -22.27
N GLU A 92 11.31 24.74 -21.32
CA GLU A 92 11.45 24.42 -19.90
C GLU A 92 10.24 23.59 -19.46
N PRO A 93 10.43 22.46 -18.76
CA PRO A 93 9.31 21.62 -18.35
C PRO A 93 8.38 22.42 -17.45
N THR A 94 7.19 22.69 -17.96
CA THR A 94 6.05 23.23 -17.24
C THR A 94 5.85 22.37 -16.00
N GLN A 95 6.19 22.91 -14.83
CA GLN A 95 5.71 22.34 -13.57
C GLN A 95 4.19 22.39 -13.65
N THR A 96 3.55 21.24 -13.81
CA THR A 96 2.12 21.10 -13.55
C THR A 96 1.88 21.70 -12.17
N PRO A 97 1.03 22.72 -12.02
CA PRO A 97 0.70 23.24 -10.71
C PRO A 97 0.17 22.06 -9.90
N ALA A 98 0.88 21.70 -8.84
CA ALA A 98 0.24 21.05 -7.71
C ALA A 98 -0.86 22.03 -7.30
N VAL A 99 -2.09 21.72 -7.68
CA VAL A 99 -3.26 22.37 -7.10
C VAL A 99 -3.23 21.96 -5.63
N ALA A 100 -2.51 22.73 -4.83
CA ALA A 100 -2.80 22.88 -3.43
C ALA A 100 -4.15 23.60 -3.39
N GLU A 101 -5.22 22.87 -3.71
CA GLU A 101 -6.53 23.19 -3.19
C GLU A 101 -6.29 23.27 -1.69
N ILE A 102 -6.38 24.47 -1.14
CA ILE A 102 -6.40 24.68 0.30
C ILE A 102 -7.70 24.02 0.75
N MET A 103 -7.67 22.70 0.93
CA MET A 103 -8.78 21.96 1.48
C MET A 103 -8.97 22.54 2.86
N THR A 104 -10.06 23.29 3.04
CA THR A 104 -10.47 23.75 4.36
C THR A 104 -10.42 22.55 5.30
N PRO A 105 -9.70 22.65 6.43
CA PRO A 105 -9.57 21.54 7.37
C PRO A 105 -10.94 20.95 7.69
N ILE A 106 -11.08 19.64 7.55
CA ILE A 106 -12.33 18.97 7.87
C ILE A 106 -12.54 19.01 9.38
N THR A 107 -13.70 19.49 9.82
CA THR A 107 -14.05 19.49 11.24
C THR A 107 -14.61 18.12 11.65
N LEU A 108 -14.58 17.83 12.96
CA LEU A 108 -15.20 16.60 13.47
C LEU A 108 -16.68 16.50 13.09
N SER A 109 -17.44 17.59 13.21
CA SER A 109 -18.87 17.60 12.87
C SER A 109 -19.11 17.35 11.37
N SER A 110 -18.31 17.96 10.49
CA SER A 110 -18.38 17.69 9.05
C SER A 110 -18.04 16.22 8.74
N PHE A 111 -17.03 15.64 9.39
CA PHE A 111 -16.68 14.24 9.18
C PHE A 111 -17.76 13.27 9.69
N VAL A 112 -18.37 13.56 10.84
CA VAL A 112 -19.53 12.82 11.37
C VAL A 112 -20.69 12.85 10.37
N SER A 113 -21.00 14.02 9.78
CA SER A 113 -22.05 14.13 8.76
C SER A 113 -21.74 13.34 7.49
N LEU A 114 -20.47 13.24 7.09
CA LEU A 114 -20.06 12.37 5.99
C LEU A 114 -20.26 10.89 6.32
N ALA A 115 -19.92 10.47 7.54
CA ALA A 115 -20.14 9.09 7.99
C ALA A 115 -21.64 8.73 8.03
N GLN A 116 -22.48 9.64 8.53
CA GLN A 116 -23.95 9.48 8.52
C GLN A 116 -24.50 9.39 7.09
N SER A 117 -24.02 10.25 6.20
CA SER A 117 -24.43 10.25 4.79
C SER A 117 -24.01 8.97 4.08
N ALA A 118 -22.81 8.48 4.37
CA ALA A 118 -22.31 7.20 3.87
C ALA A 118 -23.20 6.03 4.30
N MET A 119 -23.61 5.98 5.57
CA MET A 119 -24.50 4.93 6.08
C MET A 119 -25.91 4.97 5.47
N ALA A 120 -26.39 6.16 5.11
CA ALA A 120 -27.70 6.34 4.49
C ALA A 120 -27.70 6.06 2.98
N ASN A 121 -26.53 5.99 2.34
CA ASN A 121 -26.40 5.79 0.90
C ASN A 121 -26.39 4.30 0.54
N SER A 122 -27.48 3.81 -0.05
CA SER A 122 -27.59 2.41 -0.51
C SER A 122 -26.62 2.05 -1.65
N GLU A 123 -26.06 3.03 -2.35
CA GLU A 123 -25.04 2.79 -3.38
C GLU A 123 -23.67 2.42 -2.79
N ASN A 124 -23.44 2.75 -1.51
CA ASN A 124 -22.24 2.38 -0.79
C ASN A 124 -22.37 0.93 -0.29
N ALA A 125 -21.91 -0.01 -1.11
CA ALA A 125 -21.97 -1.43 -0.81
C ALA A 125 -20.65 -2.12 -1.14
N ILE A 126 -20.31 -3.13 -0.34
CA ILE A 126 -19.17 -4.01 -0.62
C ILE A 126 -19.52 -4.86 -1.85
N PRO A 127 -18.62 -4.98 -2.85
CA PRO A 127 -18.90 -5.78 -4.03
C PRO A 127 -19.09 -7.26 -3.66
N ILE A 128 -20.01 -7.93 -4.36
CA ILE A 128 -20.29 -9.37 -4.18
C ILE A 128 -19.61 -10.22 -5.27
N LEU A 129 -19.36 -11.50 -5.03
CA LEU A 129 -18.80 -12.37 -6.06
C LEU A 129 -19.77 -12.53 -7.24
N ASP A 130 -19.29 -12.36 -8.46
CA ASP A 130 -20.06 -12.71 -9.66
C ASP A 130 -20.11 -14.23 -9.89
N THR A 131 -21.01 -14.91 -9.19
CA THR A 131 -21.16 -16.38 -9.31
C THR A 131 -21.70 -16.85 -10.66
N ALA A 132 -22.29 -15.94 -11.44
CA ALA A 132 -22.77 -16.22 -12.78
C ALA A 132 -21.66 -16.18 -13.84
N ASN A 133 -20.46 -15.72 -13.49
CA ASN A 133 -19.33 -15.53 -14.42
C ASN A 133 -19.74 -14.76 -15.69
N THR A 134 -20.55 -13.70 -15.51
CA THR A 134 -20.97 -12.80 -16.58
C THR A 134 -19.80 -12.05 -17.19
N VAL A 135 -18.78 -11.79 -16.39
CA VAL A 135 -17.54 -11.12 -16.82
C VAL A 135 -16.40 -12.12 -16.91
N GLN A 136 -15.68 -12.06 -18.03
CA GLN A 136 -14.47 -12.86 -18.24
C GLN A 136 -13.26 -11.95 -18.30
N VAL A 137 -12.13 -12.42 -17.78
CA VAL A 137 -10.84 -11.75 -17.89
C VAL A 137 -9.84 -12.79 -18.38
N LEU A 138 -9.23 -12.53 -19.53
CA LEU A 138 -8.30 -13.45 -20.18
C LEU A 138 -7.05 -12.69 -20.64
N GLU A 139 -5.88 -13.28 -20.42
CA GLU A 139 -4.64 -12.74 -20.97
C GLU A 139 -4.63 -12.89 -22.50
N VAL A 140 -4.24 -11.81 -23.19
CA VAL A 140 -4.19 -11.71 -24.65
C VAL A 140 -2.89 -11.05 -25.14
N LYS A 141 -2.74 -10.88 -26.46
CA LYS A 141 -1.56 -10.23 -27.05
C LYS A 141 -1.66 -8.70 -27.01
N LYS A 142 -0.50 -8.03 -26.94
CA LYS A 142 -0.31 -6.57 -26.88
C LYS A 142 -1.10 -5.71 -27.90
N ASN A 143 -1.55 -6.28 -29.01
CA ASN A 143 -2.15 -5.52 -30.12
C ASN A 143 -3.59 -5.95 -30.43
N GLU A 144 -4.26 -6.71 -29.56
CA GLU A 144 -5.64 -7.14 -29.83
C GLU A 144 -6.61 -5.94 -29.95
N LEU A 145 -6.40 -4.86 -29.19
CA LEU A 145 -7.21 -3.63 -29.26
C LEU A 145 -6.34 -2.39 -29.54
N PRO A 146 -6.42 -1.78 -30.75
CA PRO A 146 -5.48 -0.75 -31.16
C PRO A 146 -5.73 0.65 -30.59
N ASN A 147 -6.90 0.90 -29.97
CA ASN A 147 -7.24 2.21 -29.42
C ASN A 147 -6.82 2.28 -27.95
N PHE A 148 -5.62 2.79 -27.67
CA PHE A 148 -5.09 2.81 -26.32
C PHE A 148 -5.31 4.14 -25.61
N LEU A 149 -5.81 4.08 -24.37
CA LEU A 149 -5.97 5.20 -23.45
C LEU A 149 -4.93 5.09 -22.34
N PHE A 150 -3.91 5.94 -22.35
CA PHE A 150 -2.83 5.92 -21.37
C PHE A 150 -3.30 6.29 -19.96
N ALA A 151 -2.72 5.66 -18.95
CA ALA A 151 -3.07 5.86 -17.54
C ALA A 151 -2.83 7.29 -17.05
N ASP A 152 -1.82 7.98 -17.58
CA ASP A 152 -1.51 9.38 -17.27
C ASP A 152 -2.37 10.39 -18.05
N THR A 153 -3.37 9.93 -18.81
CA THR A 153 -4.32 10.82 -19.48
C THR A 153 -5.14 11.58 -18.44
N VAL A 154 -5.01 12.91 -18.47
CA VAL A 154 -5.66 13.84 -17.54
C VAL A 154 -7.18 13.60 -17.46
N GLN A 155 -7.70 13.54 -16.23
CA GLN A 155 -9.15 13.47 -15.95
C GLN A 155 -9.87 12.27 -16.56
N LYS A 156 -9.20 11.11 -16.68
CA LYS A 156 -9.85 9.85 -17.12
C LYS A 156 -10.11 8.86 -16.00
N PHE A 157 -9.30 8.90 -14.96
CA PHE A 157 -9.31 7.92 -13.90
C PHE A 157 -9.46 8.58 -12.53
N SER A 158 -10.17 7.92 -11.64
CA SER A 158 -10.15 8.18 -10.20
C SER A 158 -9.19 7.22 -9.53
N PHE A 159 -8.47 7.69 -8.52
CA PHE A 159 -7.51 6.86 -7.78
C PHE A 159 -8.04 6.54 -6.39
N PHE A 160 -7.85 5.29 -5.98
CA PHE A 160 -8.16 4.79 -4.65
C PHE A 160 -6.88 4.30 -3.97
N GLY A 161 -6.77 4.50 -2.66
CA GLY A 161 -5.52 4.40 -1.94
C GLY A 161 -4.61 5.62 -2.19
N PRO A 162 -3.29 5.44 -2.10
CA PRO A 162 -2.34 6.50 -2.39
C PRO A 162 -2.44 7.00 -3.82
N THR A 163 -1.99 8.23 -4.02
CA THR A 163 -1.85 8.77 -5.38
C THR A 163 -0.60 8.14 -6.01
N PRO A 164 -0.71 7.45 -7.15
CA PRO A 164 0.45 6.84 -7.79
C PRO A 164 1.37 7.89 -8.42
N LEU A 165 2.62 7.51 -8.63
CA LEU A 165 3.58 8.28 -9.39
C LEU A 165 3.40 8.02 -10.88
N VAL A 166 3.57 9.07 -11.69
CA VAL A 166 3.77 8.91 -13.13
C VAL A 166 5.20 8.39 -13.37
N GLU A 167 5.29 7.28 -14.11
CA GLU A 167 6.53 6.68 -14.56
C GLU A 167 7.19 7.57 -15.62
N LYS A 168 8.47 7.85 -15.40
CA LYS A 168 9.30 8.68 -16.31
C LYS A 168 10.33 7.87 -17.07
N ASP A 169 10.52 6.61 -16.68
CA ASP A 169 11.47 5.72 -17.34
C ASP A 169 10.91 5.27 -18.69
N SER A 170 11.76 5.27 -19.71
CA SER A 170 11.38 4.88 -21.07
C SER A 170 10.80 3.46 -21.19
N SER A 171 11.18 2.55 -20.29
CA SER A 171 10.66 1.17 -20.25
C SER A 171 9.24 1.09 -19.70
N ARG A 172 8.82 2.08 -18.90
CA ARG A 172 7.50 2.15 -18.26
C ARG A 172 6.74 3.44 -18.56
N LEU A 173 7.06 4.12 -19.66
CA LEU A 173 6.46 5.42 -19.99
C LEU A 173 4.93 5.35 -19.96
N HIS A 174 4.30 6.41 -19.44
CA HIS A 174 2.85 6.52 -19.21
C HIS A 174 2.27 5.60 -18.12
N GLY A 175 3.08 4.73 -17.54
CA GLY A 175 2.69 3.90 -16.40
C GLY A 175 2.44 4.72 -15.14
N LEU A 176 1.54 4.22 -14.30
CA LEU A 176 1.31 4.70 -12.95
C LEU A 176 1.68 3.61 -11.95
N SER A 177 2.49 3.92 -10.94
CA SER A 177 2.95 2.95 -9.94
C SER A 177 3.22 3.60 -8.58
N LEU A 178 3.19 2.82 -7.50
CA LEU A 178 3.61 3.30 -6.17
C LEU A 178 5.13 3.28 -5.98
N VAL A 179 5.84 2.51 -6.81
CA VAL A 179 7.29 2.38 -6.84
C VAL A 179 7.73 2.46 -8.30
N SER A 180 8.34 3.58 -8.67
CA SER A 180 8.75 3.82 -10.05
C SER A 180 10.05 3.10 -10.41
N ALA A 181 10.29 2.91 -11.70
CA ALA A 181 11.48 2.23 -12.20
C ALA A 181 12.80 2.93 -11.79
N ASP A 182 12.75 4.26 -11.65
CA ASP A 182 13.87 5.10 -11.17
C ASP A 182 14.05 5.06 -9.64
N GLY A 183 13.25 4.28 -8.92
CA GLY A 183 13.36 4.04 -7.49
C GLY A 183 12.66 5.07 -6.60
N ARG A 184 11.89 6.01 -7.15
CA ARG A 184 11.01 6.86 -6.33
C ARG A 184 9.86 6.02 -5.76
N LYS A 185 9.45 6.35 -4.54
CA LYS A 185 8.38 5.65 -3.83
C LYS A 185 7.37 6.62 -3.25
N VAL A 186 6.10 6.23 -3.29
CA VAL A 186 5.01 6.94 -2.60
C VAL A 186 5.12 6.77 -1.08
N TYR A 187 5.64 5.62 -0.63
CA TYR A 187 5.95 5.30 0.77
C TYR A 187 7.43 4.95 0.87
N GLN A 188 8.13 5.50 1.86
CA GLN A 188 9.52 5.15 2.08
C GLN A 188 9.66 3.82 2.82
N SER A 189 8.68 3.44 3.65
CA SER A 189 8.60 2.08 4.21
C SER A 189 8.49 1.04 3.11
N ASP A 190 9.27 -0.03 3.22
CA ASP A 190 9.09 -1.22 2.39
C ASP A 190 7.94 -2.13 2.87
N SER A 191 7.48 -1.94 4.11
CA SER A 191 6.45 -2.78 4.73
C SER A 191 5.09 -2.12 4.83
N ALA A 192 5.01 -0.80 4.62
CA ALA A 192 3.77 -0.03 4.69
C ALA A 192 3.21 0.36 3.31
N ILE A 193 3.70 -0.21 2.20
CA ILE A 193 3.19 0.12 0.87
C ILE A 193 1.77 -0.46 0.74
N PRO A 194 0.73 0.39 0.71
CA PRO A 194 -0.66 -0.06 0.75
C PRO A 194 -1.09 -0.53 -0.65
N PRO A 195 -2.26 -1.18 -0.76
CA PRO A 195 -2.86 -1.46 -2.04
C PRO A 195 -3.43 -0.15 -2.61
N TRP A 196 -3.62 -0.11 -3.92
CA TRP A 196 -4.13 1.06 -4.62
C TRP A 196 -5.05 0.62 -5.75
N GLY A 197 -5.72 1.55 -6.41
CA GLY A 197 -6.69 1.19 -7.43
C GLY A 197 -7.06 2.34 -8.34
N VAL A 198 -7.67 1.99 -9.46
CA VAL A 198 -8.12 2.90 -10.50
C VAL A 198 -9.59 2.64 -10.75
N GLY A 199 -10.42 3.68 -10.75
CA GLY A 199 -11.82 3.55 -11.13
C GLY A 199 -12.25 4.54 -12.18
N PHE A 200 -13.20 4.11 -12.99
CA PHE A 200 -13.73 4.87 -14.11
C PHE A 200 -15.15 4.39 -14.45
N ASP A 201 -15.97 5.30 -14.98
CA ASP A 201 -17.16 4.95 -15.73
C ASP A 201 -16.76 4.65 -17.17
N PHE A 202 -17.25 3.54 -17.71
CA PHE A 202 -16.99 3.02 -19.04
C PHE A 202 -18.30 2.94 -19.81
N THR A 203 -18.35 3.55 -21.00
CA THR A 203 -19.45 3.35 -21.96
C THR A 203 -18.87 2.77 -23.23
N SER A 204 -19.48 1.72 -23.78
CA SER A 204 -19.02 1.05 -25.00
C SER A 204 -20.19 0.54 -25.83
N ASP A 205 -20.02 0.62 -27.14
CA ASP A 205 -20.95 0.07 -28.14
C ASP A 205 -20.50 -1.33 -28.64
N ASP A 206 -19.32 -1.80 -28.22
CA ASP A 206 -18.88 -3.19 -28.47
C ASP A 206 -19.92 -4.15 -27.88
N PRO A 207 -20.50 -5.09 -28.67
CA PRO A 207 -21.56 -5.99 -28.21
C PRO A 207 -21.17 -6.88 -27.02
N LYS A 208 -19.88 -6.96 -26.70
CA LYS A 208 -19.32 -7.71 -25.58
C LYS A 208 -18.75 -6.81 -24.47
N GLY A 209 -18.79 -5.49 -24.65
CA GLY A 209 -18.25 -4.50 -23.72
C GLY A 209 -16.76 -4.70 -23.42
N ARG A 210 -15.94 -4.99 -24.45
CA ARG A 210 -14.55 -5.37 -24.26
C ARG A 210 -13.59 -4.20 -24.06
N PHE A 211 -12.62 -4.40 -23.18
CA PHE A 211 -11.44 -3.56 -23.04
C PHE A 211 -10.27 -4.38 -22.51
N ILE A 212 -9.04 -3.92 -22.73
CA ILE A 212 -7.82 -4.53 -22.19
C ILE A 212 -7.31 -3.68 -21.04
N VAL A 213 -6.91 -4.32 -19.95
CA VAL A 213 -6.12 -3.71 -18.88
C VAL A 213 -4.65 -4.04 -19.13
N GLU A 214 -3.81 -3.01 -19.31
CA GLU A 214 -2.36 -3.21 -19.44
C GLU A 214 -1.67 -2.97 -18.09
N THR A 215 -1.00 -4.00 -17.58
CA THR A 215 -0.24 -3.93 -16.32
C THR A 215 1.17 -4.52 -16.47
N SER A 216 2.06 -4.16 -15.55
CA SER A 216 3.28 -4.93 -15.29
C SER A 216 3.55 -4.88 -13.81
N ALA A 217 4.49 -5.69 -13.37
CA ALA A 217 5.00 -5.55 -12.01
C ALA A 217 6.00 -4.39 -11.89
N THR A 218 6.31 -3.97 -10.66
CA THR A 218 7.32 -2.95 -10.36
C THR A 218 8.71 -3.53 -10.07
N ASP A 219 8.83 -4.85 -9.83
CA ASP A 219 10.11 -5.52 -9.58
C ASP A 219 10.22 -6.87 -10.33
N ASN A 220 11.04 -7.82 -9.85
CA ASN A 220 11.24 -9.14 -10.47
C ASN A 220 10.98 -10.30 -9.49
N SER A 221 10.16 -10.10 -8.45
CA SER A 221 10.03 -11.03 -7.32
C SER A 221 8.59 -11.53 -7.09
N GLY A 222 8.38 -12.83 -7.28
CA GLY A 222 7.09 -13.49 -7.00
C GLY A 222 6.03 -13.20 -8.05
N THR A 223 4.82 -12.88 -7.60
CA THR A 223 3.69 -12.49 -8.44
C THR A 223 3.11 -11.17 -7.94
N TYR A 224 2.35 -10.50 -8.80
CA TYR A 224 1.45 -9.43 -8.38
C TYR A 224 0.04 -9.79 -8.86
N SER A 225 -0.95 -9.28 -8.15
CA SER A 225 -2.36 -9.51 -8.53
C SER A 225 -3.15 -8.22 -8.63
N TRP A 226 -4.21 -8.28 -9.43
CA TRP A 226 -5.21 -7.23 -9.51
C TRP A 226 -6.62 -7.81 -9.65
N ARG A 227 -7.63 -7.11 -9.15
CA ARG A 227 -9.01 -7.58 -9.16
C ARG A 227 -9.93 -6.59 -9.87
N LEU A 228 -10.82 -7.12 -10.71
CA LEU A 228 -11.88 -6.36 -11.34
C LEU A 228 -13.11 -6.31 -10.42
N ALA A 229 -13.49 -5.11 -10.00
CA ALA A 229 -14.83 -4.81 -9.49
C ALA A 229 -15.61 -3.98 -10.52
N TYR A 230 -16.89 -4.29 -10.72
CA TYR A 230 -17.72 -3.66 -11.74
C TYR A 230 -19.19 -3.59 -11.30
N LYS A 231 -19.95 -2.66 -11.85
CA LYS A 231 -21.41 -2.68 -11.86
C LYS A 231 -21.95 -2.17 -13.18
N SER A 232 -23.08 -2.74 -13.63
CA SER A 232 -23.89 -2.12 -14.68
C SER A 232 -24.64 -0.90 -14.12
N ALA A 233 -25.31 -0.15 -14.99
CA ALA A 233 -26.04 1.08 -14.60
C ALA A 233 -27.06 0.91 -13.47
N THR A 234 -27.63 -0.29 -13.28
CA THR A 234 -28.71 -0.56 -12.31
C THR A 234 -28.42 -1.76 -11.39
N GLY A 235 -27.22 -2.33 -11.46
CA GLY A 235 -26.83 -3.52 -10.71
C GLY A 235 -25.98 -3.22 -9.47
N PRO A 236 -25.85 -4.19 -8.55
CA PRO A 236 -24.91 -4.08 -7.44
C PRO A 236 -23.47 -4.12 -7.96
N TRP A 237 -22.54 -3.60 -7.16
CA TRP A 237 -21.13 -3.88 -7.35
C TRP A 237 -20.84 -5.36 -7.21
N LYS A 238 -20.07 -5.89 -8.15
CA LYS A 238 -19.57 -7.25 -8.17
C LYS A 238 -18.06 -7.26 -8.34
N TYR A 239 -17.37 -8.30 -7.88
CA TYR A 239 -16.02 -8.63 -8.34
C TYR A 239 -16.04 -9.92 -9.17
N GLN A 240 -15.20 -9.97 -10.20
CA GLN A 240 -15.15 -11.10 -11.13
C GLN A 240 -14.61 -12.38 -10.48
N SER A 241 -13.61 -12.26 -9.62
CA SER A 241 -13.00 -13.37 -8.90
C SER A 241 -12.51 -12.87 -7.56
N VAL A 242 -12.57 -13.74 -6.55
CA VAL A 242 -11.99 -13.44 -5.24
C VAL A 242 -10.45 -13.31 -5.33
N ASN A 243 -9.80 -14.20 -6.10
CA ASN A 243 -8.34 -14.22 -6.26
C ASN A 243 -7.80 -13.02 -7.05
N GLY A 244 -8.67 -12.34 -7.79
CA GLY A 244 -8.23 -11.50 -8.90
C GLY A 244 -7.50 -12.30 -9.98
N ILE A 245 -6.69 -11.58 -10.74
CA ILE A 245 -5.84 -12.01 -11.84
C ILE A 245 -4.40 -11.86 -11.36
N SER A 246 -3.61 -12.92 -11.45
CA SER A 246 -2.24 -12.94 -10.94
C SER A 246 -1.26 -13.16 -12.08
N HIS A 247 -0.23 -12.32 -12.11
CA HIS A 247 0.81 -12.31 -13.12
C HIS A 247 2.18 -12.46 -12.50
N LYS A 248 3.14 -12.89 -13.32
CA LYS A 248 4.52 -12.97 -12.87
C LYS A 248 5.08 -11.57 -12.65
N ASN A 249 5.94 -11.47 -11.66
CA ASN A 249 6.68 -10.27 -11.38
C ASN A 249 8.02 -10.35 -12.14
N ASP A 250 8.01 -10.01 -13.43
CA ASP A 250 9.17 -10.10 -14.34
C ASP A 250 9.38 -8.83 -15.19
N ASN A 251 8.77 -7.71 -14.78
CA ASN A 251 8.69 -6.44 -15.51
C ASN A 251 8.13 -6.56 -16.95
N GLU A 252 7.60 -7.71 -17.36
CA GLU A 252 6.89 -7.82 -18.64
C GLU A 252 5.49 -7.22 -18.52
N LYS A 253 4.98 -6.73 -19.66
CA LYS A 253 3.64 -6.17 -19.76
C LYS A 253 2.65 -7.29 -20.03
N PHE A 254 1.65 -7.40 -19.18
CA PHE A 254 0.49 -8.27 -19.33
C PHE A 254 -0.70 -7.48 -19.86
N PHE A 255 -1.49 -8.13 -20.71
CA PHE A 255 -2.64 -7.54 -21.40
C PHE A 255 -3.85 -8.42 -21.10
N ASP A 256 -4.71 -7.96 -20.21
CA ASP A 256 -5.88 -8.73 -19.79
C ASP A 256 -7.14 -8.17 -20.46
N GLU A 257 -7.71 -8.91 -21.43
CA GLU A 257 -9.00 -8.56 -22.02
C GLU A 257 -10.12 -8.87 -21.02
N VAL A 258 -10.83 -7.82 -20.61
CA VAL A 258 -12.10 -7.89 -19.89
C VAL A 258 -13.22 -7.94 -20.91
N THR A 259 -14.09 -8.95 -20.81
CA THR A 259 -15.34 -9.07 -21.55
C THR A 259 -16.52 -8.93 -20.59
N LEU A 260 -17.27 -7.84 -20.71
CA LEU A 260 -18.43 -7.55 -19.84
C LEU A 260 -19.70 -8.31 -20.22
N GLY A 261 -19.74 -8.86 -21.44
CA GLY A 261 -20.84 -9.69 -21.94
C GLY A 261 -21.93 -8.93 -22.69
N GLU A 262 -21.94 -7.60 -22.60
CA GLU A 262 -22.89 -6.72 -23.30
C GLU A 262 -22.30 -5.32 -23.55
N ALA A 263 -22.86 -4.61 -24.52
CA ALA A 263 -22.65 -3.17 -24.68
C ALA A 263 -23.37 -2.38 -23.58
N GLY A 264 -22.92 -1.18 -23.27
CA GLY A 264 -23.62 -0.30 -22.34
C GLY A 264 -22.71 0.52 -21.43
N LYS A 265 -23.26 0.89 -20.27
CA LYS A 265 -22.61 1.74 -19.26
C LYS A 265 -22.29 0.94 -18.01
N PHE A 266 -21.04 1.04 -17.58
CA PHE A 266 -20.51 0.34 -16.43
C PHE A 266 -19.68 1.27 -15.55
N SER A 267 -19.72 1.06 -14.25
CA SER A 267 -18.71 1.62 -13.35
C SER A 267 -17.71 0.51 -13.03
N ILE A 268 -16.41 0.82 -13.16
CA ILE A 268 -15.31 -0.14 -13.00
C ILE A 268 -14.36 0.37 -11.91
N ARG A 269 -13.85 -0.55 -11.10
CA ARG A 269 -12.69 -0.36 -10.23
C ARG A 269 -11.72 -1.52 -10.42
N LEU A 270 -10.51 -1.18 -10.85
CA LEU A 270 -9.35 -2.05 -10.88
C LEU A 270 -8.64 -1.92 -9.53
N GLU A 271 -8.61 -2.99 -8.76
CA GLU A 271 -8.03 -3.06 -7.42
C GLU A 271 -6.65 -3.71 -7.53
N PHE A 272 -5.59 -2.96 -7.26
CA PHE A 272 -4.20 -3.40 -7.38
C PHE A 272 -3.56 -3.69 -6.03
N GLU A 273 -2.65 -4.66 -6.01
CA GLU A 273 -1.62 -4.76 -5.00
C GLU A 273 -0.58 -3.63 -5.13
N ALA A 274 0.25 -3.45 -4.10
CA ALA A 274 1.25 -2.39 -4.03
C ALA A 274 2.25 -2.37 -5.19
N LYS A 275 2.59 -3.54 -5.75
CA LYS A 275 3.67 -3.74 -6.73
C LYS A 275 3.21 -3.75 -8.19
N THR A 276 2.06 -3.17 -8.48
CA THR A 276 1.53 -3.09 -9.84
C THR A 276 1.87 -1.74 -10.49
N THR A 277 2.23 -1.79 -11.77
CA THR A 277 2.24 -0.63 -12.69
C THR A 277 1.03 -0.75 -13.62
N PHE A 278 0.22 0.29 -13.71
CA PHE A 278 -0.93 0.36 -14.62
C PHE A 278 -0.61 1.31 -15.78
N TYR A 279 -0.71 0.83 -17.03
CA TYR A 279 -0.36 1.62 -18.22
C TYR A 279 -1.54 2.26 -18.91
N GLY A 280 -2.75 1.74 -18.70
CA GLY A 280 -3.95 2.25 -19.34
C GLY A 280 -4.87 1.15 -19.84
N LEU A 281 -5.76 1.54 -20.75
CA LEU A 281 -6.79 0.67 -21.29
C LEU A 281 -6.70 0.57 -22.82
N GLY A 282 -6.75 -0.64 -23.36
CA GLY A 282 -7.04 -0.86 -24.79
C GLY A 282 -8.55 -0.93 -25.02
N LEU A 283 -9.12 -0.11 -25.90
CA LEU A 283 -10.56 -0.01 -26.11
C LEU A 283 -10.98 -0.71 -27.40
N ALA A 284 -12.02 -1.56 -27.33
CA ALA A 284 -12.46 -2.37 -28.46
C ALA A 284 -13.12 -1.56 -29.57
N ASP A 285 -13.89 -0.54 -29.20
CA ASP A 285 -14.52 0.37 -30.14
C ASP A 285 -14.00 1.80 -29.94
N LYS A 286 -14.04 2.62 -30.99
CA LYS A 286 -13.54 4.01 -30.99
C LYS A 286 -14.49 5.00 -30.32
N ALA A 287 -15.76 4.63 -30.17
CA ALA A 287 -16.78 5.47 -29.54
C ALA A 287 -16.75 5.32 -28.01
N ALA A 288 -16.05 4.31 -27.50
CA ALA A 288 -15.93 4.03 -26.09
C ALA A 288 -15.44 5.26 -25.33
N SER A 289 -16.11 5.54 -24.21
CA SER A 289 -15.78 6.66 -23.36
C SER A 289 -15.43 6.19 -21.96
N VAL A 290 -14.38 6.82 -21.42
CA VAL A 290 -13.88 6.61 -20.07
C VAL A 290 -13.92 7.97 -19.37
N THR A 291 -14.55 8.00 -18.20
CA THR A 291 -14.60 9.18 -17.32
C THR A 291 -14.29 8.79 -15.87
N PRO A 292 -13.78 9.71 -15.02
CA PRO A 292 -13.48 9.41 -13.63
C PRO A 292 -14.73 8.94 -12.87
N LEU A 293 -14.59 7.89 -12.06
CA LEU A 293 -15.67 7.34 -11.26
C LEU A 293 -16.11 8.28 -10.12
N LEU A 294 -15.15 8.93 -9.47
CA LEU A 294 -15.36 9.92 -8.41
C LEU A 294 -15.48 11.32 -9.04
N LYS A 295 -16.66 11.95 -8.87
CA LYS A 295 -16.99 13.26 -9.47
C LYS A 295 -16.63 14.49 -8.59
N SER A 296 -16.25 14.26 -7.34
CA SER A 296 -15.81 15.27 -6.35
C SER A 296 -14.68 14.63 -5.52
N PRO A 297 -13.64 15.36 -5.06
CA PRO A 297 -12.54 14.71 -4.36
C PRO A 297 -13.08 14.00 -3.12
N ALA A 298 -12.99 12.66 -3.14
CA ALA A 298 -13.36 11.85 -2.01
C ALA A 298 -12.49 12.23 -0.81
N VAL A 299 -13.08 12.26 0.39
CA VAL A 299 -12.32 12.47 1.62
C VAL A 299 -11.22 11.41 1.70
N ARG A 300 -9.97 11.88 1.89
CA ARG A 300 -8.81 11.01 2.06
C ARG A 300 -8.67 10.65 3.52
N VAL A 301 -8.89 9.38 3.84
CA VAL A 301 -8.76 8.82 5.19
C VAL A 301 -7.58 7.87 5.20
N LEU A 302 -6.58 8.13 6.04
CA LEU A 302 -5.45 7.23 6.20
C LEU A 302 -5.55 6.52 7.56
N ILE A 303 -5.43 5.20 7.54
CA ILE A 303 -5.50 4.37 8.73
C ILE A 303 -4.12 3.84 9.06
N VAL A 304 -3.56 4.28 10.19
CA VAL A 304 -2.30 3.78 10.75
C VAL A 304 -2.63 2.62 11.67
N GLY A 305 -2.07 1.46 11.40
CA GLY A 305 -2.23 0.33 12.31
C GLY A 305 -1.31 -0.85 12.01
N ASP A 306 -1.73 -2.00 12.52
CA ASP A 306 -0.93 -3.22 12.52
C ASP A 306 -1.50 -4.32 11.59
N SER A 307 -1.38 -5.59 11.99
CA SER A 307 -1.99 -6.71 11.28
C SER A 307 -3.51 -6.65 11.20
N TRP A 308 -4.23 -5.82 11.95
CA TRP A 308 -5.67 -5.68 11.73
C TRP A 308 -5.98 -4.79 10.52
N VAL A 309 -5.14 -3.77 10.28
CA VAL A 309 -5.20 -2.91 9.08
C VAL A 309 -4.68 -3.67 7.86
N TRP A 310 -3.67 -4.53 8.05
CA TRP A 310 -3.10 -5.41 7.02
C TRP A 310 -3.15 -6.91 7.43
N PRO A 311 -4.33 -7.54 7.42
CA PRO A 311 -4.52 -8.88 7.96
C PRO A 311 -3.79 -9.96 7.17
N SER A 312 -3.29 -10.94 7.92
CA SER A 312 -3.10 -12.29 7.38
C SER A 312 -4.48 -12.93 7.33
N PHE A 313 -5.05 -13.05 6.13
CA PHE A 313 -6.26 -13.82 5.97
C PHE A 313 -5.94 -15.29 6.18
N ASN A 314 -6.44 -15.85 7.28
CA ASN A 314 -6.25 -17.26 7.65
C ASN A 314 -7.48 -18.12 7.29
N GLU A 315 -8.36 -17.63 6.43
CA GLU A 315 -9.49 -18.40 5.93
C GLU A 315 -9.07 -19.30 4.76
N SER A 316 -9.73 -20.44 4.60
CA SER A 316 -9.50 -21.31 3.45
C SER A 316 -10.03 -20.64 2.19
N GLY A 317 -9.17 -20.49 1.19
CA GLY A 317 -9.58 -20.06 -0.13
C GLY A 317 -8.92 -18.75 -0.57
N PRO A 318 -9.35 -18.26 -1.73
CA PRO A 318 -8.81 -17.04 -2.32
C PRO A 318 -9.11 -15.82 -1.44
N VAL A 319 -8.20 -14.84 -1.42
CA VAL A 319 -8.40 -13.52 -0.81
C VAL A 319 -7.68 -12.46 -1.62
N HIS A 320 -8.16 -11.22 -1.55
CA HIS A 320 -7.46 -10.07 -2.11
C HIS A 320 -7.13 -9.06 -1.01
N VAL A 321 -6.06 -8.29 -1.18
CA VAL A 321 -5.61 -7.27 -0.21
C VAL A 321 -6.68 -6.20 0.09
N TRP A 322 -7.57 -5.95 -0.88
CA TRP A 322 -8.70 -5.02 -0.74
C TRP A 322 -9.86 -5.56 0.10
N ASP A 323 -9.84 -6.84 0.47
CA ASP A 323 -10.84 -7.41 1.38
C ASP A 323 -10.59 -7.05 2.84
N ALA A 324 -9.45 -6.40 3.14
CA ALA A 324 -9.16 -5.91 4.49
C ALA A 324 -10.13 -4.77 4.83
N TYR A 325 -10.36 -4.54 6.13
CA TYR A 325 -11.39 -3.58 6.55
C TYR A 325 -11.18 -2.15 6.01
N PRO A 326 -9.94 -1.65 5.74
CA PRO A 326 -9.80 -0.34 5.10
C PRO A 326 -10.36 -0.32 3.66
N GLY A 327 -10.20 -1.42 2.92
CA GLY A 327 -10.78 -1.58 1.59
C GLY A 327 -12.30 -1.67 1.64
N ALA A 328 -12.85 -2.46 2.58
CA ALA A 328 -14.28 -2.50 2.84
C ALA A 328 -14.85 -1.14 3.28
N LEU A 329 -14.12 -0.39 4.11
CA LEU A 329 -14.51 0.97 4.52
C LEU A 329 -14.54 1.90 3.31
N SER A 330 -13.60 1.80 2.36
CA SER A 330 -13.63 2.59 1.12
C SER A 330 -14.93 2.36 0.35
N TRP A 331 -15.41 1.12 0.27
CA TRP A 331 -16.68 0.78 -0.37
C TRP A 331 -17.91 1.27 0.40
N LEU A 332 -17.95 1.07 1.72
CA LEU A 332 -19.08 1.47 2.57
C LEU A 332 -19.20 2.97 2.79
N SER A 333 -18.10 3.72 2.59
CA SER A 333 -18.09 5.17 2.82
C SER A 333 -18.07 6.00 1.54
N GLY A 334 -17.60 5.42 0.42
CA GLY A 334 -17.27 6.19 -0.78
C GLY A 334 -16.03 7.07 -0.61
N TRP A 335 -15.29 6.93 0.50
CA TRP A 335 -14.05 7.67 0.76
C TRP A 335 -12.85 7.03 0.07
N ASN A 336 -11.81 7.83 -0.13
CA ASN A 336 -10.50 7.31 -0.48
C ASN A 336 -9.79 6.86 0.81
N VAL A 337 -9.85 5.57 1.13
CA VAL A 337 -9.22 5.00 2.32
C VAL A 337 -7.84 4.42 1.98
N ILE A 338 -6.83 4.82 2.75
CA ILE A 338 -5.43 4.42 2.61
C ILE A 338 -5.06 3.50 3.77
N SER A 339 -4.67 2.26 3.45
CA SER A 339 -4.38 1.20 4.43
C SER A 339 -2.90 1.16 4.84
N ALA A 340 -2.49 1.97 5.82
CA ALA A 340 -1.11 1.97 6.30
C ALA A 340 -0.91 0.96 7.45
N GLY A 341 -1.07 -0.34 7.18
CA GLY A 341 -0.88 -1.41 8.16
C GLY A 341 0.49 -2.07 8.07
N VAL A 342 1.18 -2.30 9.20
CA VAL A 342 2.39 -3.17 9.26
C VAL A 342 2.21 -4.24 10.33
N ARG A 343 2.26 -5.50 9.92
CA ARG A 343 2.05 -6.63 10.84
C ARG A 343 3.11 -6.63 11.95
N GLY A 344 2.67 -6.80 13.20
CA GLY A 344 3.54 -6.83 14.38
C GLY A 344 3.96 -5.45 14.90
N GLN A 345 3.63 -4.36 14.19
CA GLN A 345 3.97 -3.01 14.62
C GLN A 345 3.01 -2.50 15.70
N GLY A 346 3.46 -1.56 16.50
CA GLY A 346 2.64 -0.78 17.42
C GLY A 346 3.23 0.62 17.64
N TYR A 347 2.82 1.28 18.71
CA TYR A 347 3.41 2.56 19.09
C TYR A 347 4.87 2.37 19.56
N LEU A 348 5.11 1.30 20.33
CA LEU A 348 6.42 0.96 20.87
C LEU A 348 6.99 -0.33 20.28
N SER A 349 6.13 -1.19 19.75
CA SER A 349 6.52 -2.45 19.11
C SER A 349 7.11 -2.21 17.74
N VAL A 350 8.35 -2.65 17.58
CA VAL A 350 9.10 -2.56 16.34
C VAL A 350 8.78 -3.76 15.46
N ALA A 351 8.34 -3.49 14.24
CA ALA A 351 8.26 -4.48 13.17
C ALA A 351 8.73 -3.85 11.87
N ALA A 352 9.35 -4.65 10.99
CA ALA A 352 10.02 -4.14 9.80
C ALA A 352 11.04 -3.02 10.08
N ASP A 353 11.70 -3.08 11.24
CA ASP A 353 12.66 -2.08 11.73
C ASP A 353 12.08 -0.68 12.01
N GLU A 354 10.77 -0.58 12.23
CA GLU A 354 10.07 0.69 12.49
C GLU A 354 8.90 0.57 13.49
N THR A 355 8.53 1.67 14.14
CA THR A 355 7.26 1.84 14.88
C THR A 355 6.28 2.75 14.14
N TYR A 356 5.06 2.96 14.67
CA TYR A 356 4.11 3.92 14.08
C TYR A 356 4.74 5.30 13.86
N LYS A 357 5.42 5.83 14.88
CA LYS A 357 6.15 7.10 14.85
C LYS A 357 7.02 7.31 13.62
N ASP A 358 7.81 6.30 13.25
CA ASP A 358 8.78 6.39 12.15
C ASP A 358 8.09 6.65 10.81
N ARG A 359 6.81 6.29 10.70
CA ARG A 359 6.00 6.41 9.49
C ARG A 359 5.10 7.64 9.48
N VAL A 360 4.75 8.21 10.63
CA VAL A 360 3.83 9.36 10.72
C VAL A 360 4.31 10.53 9.84
N VAL A 361 5.53 11.02 10.03
CA VAL A 361 6.02 12.14 9.21
C VAL A 361 6.47 11.67 7.82
N ARG A 362 7.09 10.49 7.77
CA ARG A 362 7.75 9.98 6.57
C ARG A 362 6.79 9.55 5.48
N ASP A 363 5.69 8.89 5.86
CA ASP A 363 4.79 8.20 4.93
C ASP A 363 3.36 8.73 4.98
N VAL A 364 2.83 9.13 6.15
CA VAL A 364 1.44 9.59 6.29
C VAL A 364 1.25 11.00 5.72
N ILE A 365 2.11 11.95 6.12
CA ILE A 365 1.99 13.36 5.68
C ILE A 365 2.06 13.53 4.16
N PRO A 366 2.99 12.87 3.44
CA PRO A 366 3.05 12.99 1.97
C PRO A 366 1.78 12.53 1.25
N GLN A 367 0.86 11.82 1.92
CA GLN A 367 -0.41 11.40 1.32
C GLN A 367 -1.50 12.47 1.37
N HIS A 368 -1.25 13.57 2.08
CA HIS A 368 -2.20 14.65 2.34
C HIS A 368 -3.59 14.13 2.76
N PRO A 369 -3.68 13.33 3.85
CA PRO A 369 -4.96 12.86 4.35
C PRO A 369 -5.75 14.03 4.96
N ALA A 370 -7.08 14.03 4.78
CA ALA A 370 -7.96 14.94 5.53
C ALA A 370 -8.21 14.40 6.95
N VAL A 371 -8.21 13.07 7.09
CA VAL A 371 -8.42 12.38 8.36
C VAL A 371 -7.35 11.30 8.53
N VAL A 372 -6.77 11.21 9.72
CA VAL A 372 -5.92 10.08 10.14
C VAL A 372 -6.59 9.34 11.29
N ILE A 373 -6.77 8.04 11.11
CA ILE A 373 -7.26 7.14 12.14
C ILE A 373 -6.08 6.32 12.65
N PHE A 374 -5.70 6.51 13.91
CA PHE A 374 -4.74 5.64 14.59
C PHE A 374 -5.47 4.49 15.25
N THR A 375 -5.02 3.26 15.05
CA THR A 375 -5.48 2.11 15.84
C THR A 375 -4.58 1.89 17.04
N GLY A 376 -5.11 1.33 18.12
CA GLY A 376 -4.26 0.65 19.09
C GLY A 376 -3.59 -0.58 18.49
N SER A 377 -2.68 -1.20 19.23
CA SER A 377 -2.04 -2.45 18.82
C SER A 377 -1.90 -3.42 19.98
N SER A 378 -2.30 -4.68 19.75
CA SER A 378 -2.03 -5.78 20.68
C SER A 378 -0.55 -6.20 20.69
N ASN A 379 0.25 -5.74 19.72
CA ASN A 379 1.68 -6.04 19.68
C ASN A 379 2.44 -5.36 20.82
N ASP A 380 1.91 -4.24 21.34
CA ASP A 380 2.50 -3.49 22.45
C ASP A 380 2.35 -4.17 23.83
N HIS A 381 1.89 -5.43 23.89
CA HIS A 381 1.61 -6.17 25.12
C HIS A 381 2.78 -6.28 26.12
N LEU A 382 4.03 -6.12 25.66
CA LEU A 382 5.24 -6.13 26.51
C LEU A 382 5.50 -4.81 27.25
N PHE A 383 4.81 -3.72 26.88
CA PHE A 383 5.00 -2.39 27.47
C PHE A 383 3.91 -2.07 28.50
N ALA A 384 4.19 -1.14 29.41
CA ALA A 384 3.19 -0.67 30.35
C ALA A 384 2.13 0.19 29.63
N ASP A 385 0.87 0.06 30.04
CA ASP A 385 -0.27 0.72 29.37
C ASP A 385 -0.07 2.24 29.28
N GLN A 386 0.49 2.85 30.33
CA GLN A 386 0.81 4.27 30.36
C GLN A 386 1.93 4.66 29.39
N GLN A 387 2.95 3.82 29.20
CA GLN A 387 4.03 4.10 28.24
C GLN A 387 3.50 4.10 26.80
N ILE A 388 2.59 3.16 26.50
CA ILE A 388 1.94 3.06 25.19
C ILE A 388 1.09 4.30 24.93
N ALA A 389 0.26 4.69 25.91
CA ALA A 389 -0.57 5.89 25.81
C ALA A 389 0.28 7.15 25.61
N GLU A 390 1.38 7.31 26.35
CA GLU A 390 2.28 8.44 26.19
C GLU A 390 2.98 8.49 24.82
N GLU A 391 3.39 7.35 24.25
CA GLU A 391 3.94 7.34 22.88
C GLU A 391 2.87 7.65 21.84
N MET A 392 1.65 7.11 21.99
CA MET A 392 0.51 7.51 21.16
C MET A 392 0.30 9.03 21.18
N GLY A 393 0.31 9.64 22.37
CA GLY A 393 0.21 11.09 22.51
C GLY A 393 1.34 11.83 21.78
N ARG A 394 2.58 11.36 21.86
CA ARG A 394 3.74 11.92 21.14
C ARG A 394 3.58 11.81 19.63
N ASP A 395 3.12 10.67 19.12
CA ASP A 395 2.94 10.44 17.69
C ASP A 395 1.84 11.33 17.10
N ILE A 396 0.72 11.46 17.83
CA ILE A 396 -0.38 12.35 17.46
C ILE A 396 0.08 13.82 17.46
N GLN A 397 0.79 14.26 18.49
CA GLN A 397 1.32 15.62 18.55
C GLN A 397 2.35 15.89 17.45
N ALA A 398 3.17 14.90 17.07
CA ALA A 398 4.09 15.01 15.94
C ALA A 398 3.32 15.21 14.63
N LEU A 399 2.23 14.47 14.42
CA LEU A 399 1.35 14.65 13.25
C LEU A 399 0.70 16.05 13.26
N GLN A 400 0.05 16.45 14.36
CA GLN A 400 -0.62 17.76 14.47
C GLN A 400 0.35 18.92 14.25
N LYS A 401 1.59 18.79 14.72
CA LYS A 401 2.62 19.81 14.53
C LYS A 401 3.03 19.92 13.06
N ALA A 402 3.13 18.79 12.38
CA ALA A 402 3.61 18.74 10.99
C ALA A 402 2.49 19.01 9.98
N ASP A 403 1.24 18.70 10.31
CA ASP A 403 0.04 19.07 9.56
C ASP A 403 -1.14 19.39 10.51
N PRO A 404 -1.35 20.68 10.83
CA PRO A 404 -2.44 21.12 11.70
C PRO A 404 -3.84 20.98 11.08
N SER A 405 -3.95 20.68 9.79
CA SER A 405 -5.23 20.58 9.08
C SER A 405 -5.88 19.21 9.20
N VAL A 406 -5.12 18.19 9.62
CA VAL A 406 -5.57 16.81 9.73
C VAL A 406 -6.49 16.63 10.93
N LEU A 407 -7.68 16.09 10.69
CA LEU A 407 -8.52 15.57 11.75
C LEU A 407 -7.97 14.21 12.22
N ILE A 408 -7.75 14.06 13.52
CA ILE A 408 -7.21 12.82 14.09
C ILE A 408 -8.29 12.13 14.91
N ILE A 409 -8.43 10.81 14.72
CA ILE A 409 -9.29 9.94 15.52
C ILE A 409 -8.45 8.76 16.00
N VAL A 410 -8.67 8.35 17.24
CA VAL A 410 -7.98 7.19 17.83
C VAL A 410 -8.99 6.08 18.05
N CYS A 411 -8.62 4.86 17.68
CA CYS A 411 -9.34 3.65 18.04
C CYS A 411 -8.53 2.90 19.11
N SER A 412 -9.22 2.19 19.99
CA SER A 412 -8.58 1.20 20.86
C SER A 412 -7.84 0.13 20.05
N PRO A 413 -7.02 -0.72 20.69
CA PRO A 413 -6.60 -1.96 20.06
C PRO A 413 -7.82 -2.76 19.62
N TYR A 414 -7.70 -3.44 18.48
CA TYR A 414 -8.65 -4.47 18.11
C TYR A 414 -8.24 -5.76 18.82
N ALA A 415 -9.18 -6.33 19.57
CA ALA A 415 -8.92 -7.49 20.40
C ALA A 415 -9.96 -8.58 20.14
N THR A 416 -9.54 -9.83 20.35
CA THR A 416 -10.46 -10.97 20.47
C THR A 416 -10.72 -11.23 21.96
N GLY A 417 -11.81 -11.90 22.30
CA GLY A 417 -12.31 -12.08 23.68
C GLY A 417 -11.38 -12.80 24.69
N GLY A 418 -10.09 -12.96 24.41
CA GLY A 418 -9.07 -13.48 25.33
C GLY A 418 -7.87 -12.53 25.56
N ASP A 419 -7.84 -11.34 24.95
CA ASP A 419 -6.76 -10.37 25.19
C ASP A 419 -6.96 -9.65 26.53
N GLN A 420 -6.31 -10.18 27.57
CA GLN A 420 -6.40 -9.63 28.93
C GLN A 420 -5.71 -8.27 29.10
N LYS A 421 -4.84 -7.88 28.16
CA LYS A 421 -4.03 -6.64 28.22
C LYS A 421 -4.76 -5.47 27.57
N ALA A 422 -5.55 -5.74 26.52
CA ALA A 422 -6.26 -4.73 25.75
C ALA A 422 -7.16 -3.77 26.59
N PRO A 423 -7.86 -4.20 27.67
CA PRO A 423 -8.66 -3.28 28.48
C PRO A 423 -7.84 -2.21 29.22
N GLY A 424 -6.69 -2.59 29.78
CA GLY A 424 -5.80 -1.67 30.49
C GLY A 424 -5.17 -0.65 29.53
N GLN A 425 -4.67 -1.15 28.39
CA GLN A 425 -4.15 -0.33 27.30
C GLN A 425 -5.22 0.65 26.77
N SER A 426 -6.44 0.18 26.46
CA SER A 426 -7.52 1.04 25.96
C SER A 426 -7.87 2.14 26.97
N LYS A 427 -7.93 1.81 28.26
CA LYS A 427 -8.20 2.79 29.31
C LYS A 427 -7.13 3.90 29.36
N ALA A 428 -5.85 3.54 29.32
CA ALA A 428 -4.75 4.50 29.34
C ALA A 428 -4.74 5.37 28.07
N MET A 429 -4.89 4.75 26.90
CA MET A 429 -4.98 5.48 25.62
C MET A 429 -6.17 6.45 25.60
N LYS A 430 -7.35 6.03 26.06
CA LYS A 430 -8.53 6.91 26.15
C LYS A 430 -8.30 8.10 27.08
N ALA A 431 -7.65 7.89 28.22
CA ALA A 431 -7.30 8.97 29.14
C ALA A 431 -6.35 9.98 28.48
N GLU A 432 -5.36 9.51 27.74
CA GLU A 432 -4.44 10.36 27.00
C GLU A 432 -5.12 11.09 25.82
N ALA A 433 -5.95 10.39 25.04
CA ALA A 433 -6.73 10.98 23.95
C ALA A 433 -7.61 12.14 24.45
N ASN A 434 -8.29 11.94 25.57
CA ASN A 434 -9.05 13.00 26.24
C ASN A 434 -8.16 14.16 26.70
N ARG A 435 -6.97 13.86 27.24
CA ARG A 435 -5.99 14.88 27.70
C ARG A 435 -5.53 15.78 26.56
N ILE A 436 -5.34 15.23 25.36
CA ILE A 436 -4.88 15.96 24.17
C ILE A 436 -6.02 16.42 23.25
N GLY A 437 -7.28 16.16 23.62
CA GLY A 437 -8.46 16.65 22.91
C GLY A 437 -8.74 15.97 21.56
N VAL A 438 -8.40 14.68 21.42
CA VAL A 438 -8.72 13.89 20.23
C VAL A 438 -9.83 12.86 20.51
N PRO A 439 -10.78 12.65 19.57
CA PRO A 439 -11.82 11.63 19.73
C PRO A 439 -11.25 10.22 19.86
N TYR A 440 -11.92 9.40 20.69
CA TYR A 440 -11.52 8.02 20.95
C TYR A 440 -12.69 7.04 20.77
N ILE A 441 -12.53 6.03 19.92
CA ILE A 441 -13.48 4.95 19.70
C ILE A 441 -12.98 3.70 20.43
N ASP A 442 -13.78 3.21 21.37
CA ASP A 442 -13.39 2.19 22.34
C ASP A 442 -13.97 0.82 21.99
N PHE A 443 -13.40 0.15 21.00
CA PHE A 443 -13.81 -1.18 20.54
C PHE A 443 -13.53 -2.31 21.55
N ILE A 444 -12.96 -2.00 22.73
CA ILE A 444 -12.89 -2.94 23.84
C ILE A 444 -14.19 -2.92 24.66
N ASN A 445 -14.72 -1.72 24.93
CA ASN A 445 -16.01 -1.56 25.62
C ASN A 445 -17.22 -1.62 24.66
N LEU A 446 -16.97 -1.49 23.35
CA LEU A 446 -17.89 -1.75 22.26
C LEU A 446 -17.34 -2.93 21.44
N PRO A 447 -17.36 -4.16 21.99
CA PRO A 447 -16.63 -5.28 21.42
C PRO A 447 -17.06 -5.52 19.98
N LEU A 448 -16.09 -5.43 19.06
CA LEU A 448 -16.30 -5.78 17.64
C LEU A 448 -16.70 -7.25 17.49
N PHE A 449 -16.11 -8.12 18.31
CA PHE A 449 -16.36 -9.55 18.22
C PHE A 449 -16.70 -10.12 19.59
N ASP A 450 -17.86 -10.75 19.68
CA ASP A 450 -18.32 -11.53 20.82
C ASP A 450 -18.79 -12.92 20.36
N GLN A 451 -19.26 -13.75 21.30
CA GLN A 451 -19.74 -15.09 20.96
C GLN A 451 -20.96 -15.05 20.01
N SER A 452 -21.78 -13.99 20.09
CA SER A 452 -23.02 -13.87 19.32
C SER A 452 -22.76 -13.52 17.85
N ASN A 453 -21.78 -12.64 17.60
CA ASN A 453 -21.51 -12.16 16.25
C ASN A 453 -20.35 -12.93 15.57
N ASN A 454 -19.34 -13.42 16.30
CA ASN A 454 -18.20 -14.16 15.72
C ASN A 454 -18.55 -15.61 15.31
N GLY A 455 -19.75 -16.09 15.67
CA GLY A 455 -20.23 -17.43 15.32
C GLY A 455 -20.39 -17.68 13.82
N GLN A 456 -20.24 -16.65 12.96
CA GLN A 456 -20.30 -16.77 11.50
C GLN A 456 -18.92 -16.80 10.83
N GLY A 457 -17.83 -16.94 11.60
CA GLY A 457 -16.47 -17.04 11.04
C GLY A 457 -15.84 -15.70 10.69
N GLN A 458 -16.16 -14.64 11.44
CA GLN A 458 -15.54 -13.32 11.29
C GLN A 458 -14.05 -13.34 11.65
N LEU A 459 -13.65 -14.23 12.55
CA LEU A 459 -12.26 -14.44 12.92
C LEU A 459 -11.81 -15.85 12.52
N SER A 460 -10.62 -15.95 11.93
CA SER A 460 -9.89 -17.21 11.72
C SER A 460 -8.51 -17.10 12.36
N GLN A 461 -8.18 -18.03 13.25
CA GLN A 461 -6.93 -18.04 14.03
C GLN A 461 -6.61 -16.70 14.72
N GLY A 462 -7.65 -15.97 15.16
CA GLY A 462 -7.49 -14.70 15.88
C GLY A 462 -7.36 -13.45 14.99
N HIS A 463 -7.40 -13.59 13.67
CA HIS A 463 -7.38 -12.47 12.71
C HIS A 463 -8.69 -12.35 11.92
N PRO A 464 -9.06 -11.16 11.44
CA PRO A 464 -10.22 -10.97 10.57
C PRO A 464 -10.18 -11.82 9.31
N THR A 465 -11.29 -12.48 9.02
CA THR A 465 -11.62 -12.96 7.67
C THR A 465 -12.09 -11.79 6.80
N ARG A 466 -12.42 -12.02 5.54
CA ARG A 466 -13.09 -11.03 4.67
C ARG A 466 -14.44 -10.60 5.24
N LEU A 467 -15.18 -11.55 5.81
CA LEU A 467 -16.43 -11.26 6.52
C LEU A 467 -16.17 -10.43 7.77
N GLY A 468 -15.16 -10.79 8.57
CA GLY A 468 -14.77 -10.00 9.74
C GLY A 468 -14.29 -8.59 9.38
N SER A 469 -13.53 -8.45 8.30
CA SER A 469 -13.07 -7.17 7.79
C SER A 469 -14.23 -6.28 7.35
N SER A 470 -15.22 -6.85 6.67
CA SER A 470 -16.47 -6.16 6.30
C SER A 470 -17.24 -5.70 7.53
N TYR A 471 -17.30 -6.54 8.57
CA TYR A 471 -17.94 -6.21 9.85
C TYR A 471 -17.23 -5.06 10.57
N ILE A 472 -15.89 -5.09 10.67
CA ILE A 472 -15.09 -4.02 11.28
C ILE A 472 -15.34 -2.70 10.56
N ALA A 473 -15.34 -2.71 9.23
CA ALA A 473 -15.58 -1.50 8.45
C ALA A 473 -16.97 -0.89 8.74
N GLY A 474 -18.01 -1.72 8.80
CA GLY A 474 -19.37 -1.27 9.13
C GLY A 474 -19.49 -0.75 10.57
N ALA A 475 -18.88 -1.45 11.53
CA ALA A 475 -18.86 -1.02 12.93
C ALA A 475 -18.08 0.30 13.10
N LEU A 476 -16.92 0.43 12.46
CA LEU A 476 -16.13 1.66 12.47
C LEU A 476 -16.91 2.81 11.86
N LEU A 477 -17.53 2.62 10.70
CA LEU A 477 -18.35 3.67 10.08
C LEU A 477 -19.50 4.11 10.98
N LYS A 478 -20.15 3.18 11.68
CA LYS A 478 -21.20 3.47 12.65
C LYS A 478 -20.70 4.30 13.83
N GLU A 479 -19.55 3.94 14.40
CA GLU A 479 -18.96 4.70 15.52
C GLU A 479 -18.48 6.09 15.07
N LEU A 480 -17.92 6.21 13.86
CA LEU A 480 -17.57 7.49 13.24
C LEU A 480 -18.81 8.39 13.03
N ALA A 481 -19.98 7.82 12.76
CA ALA A 481 -21.23 8.57 12.63
C ALA A 481 -21.83 9.01 13.98
N ALA A 482 -21.29 8.52 15.10
CA ALA A 482 -21.79 8.75 16.45
C ALA A 482 -20.80 9.50 17.37
N VAL A 483 -19.54 9.65 16.94
CA VAL A 483 -18.50 10.32 17.72
C VAL A 483 -18.85 11.79 17.98
N LYS A 484 -18.51 12.30 19.16
CA LYS A 484 -18.88 13.64 19.64
C LYS A 484 -17.66 14.45 20.04
#